data_AF-A0AA39K6Z0-F1
#
_entry.id   AF-A0AA39K6Z0-F1
#
_cell.length_a   1.000
_cell.length_b   1.000
_cell.length_c   1.000
_cell.angle_alpha   90.00
_cell.angle_beta   90.00
_cell.angle_gamma   90.00
#
_symmetry.space_group_name_H-M   'P 1'
#
loop_
_entity.id
_entity.type
_entity.pdbx_description
1 polymer ?
#
loop_
_entity_poly.entity_id
_entity_poly.type
_entity_poly.pdbx_seq_one_letter_code
_entity_poly.pdbx_strand_id
1 'polypeptide(L)'
;MESIGMEPRQEENERTSLKRVRTRNSTTKSLDKDEKKKRKTRKRDLSLLPMMPLDILFTICSVLTPRDLINLSRVDRNFCHTLTAHNVSFVWKAFSCLGFQRAMYVMVLFLTRSLNWFAPISSATQRIYLWAGSIVVAFAGTASSRSYFVAKKFPGIDAAILDMVPVTYPSYGSLPYYWIPAIQEIQEKIRNIEATGKPGASDRVAEFCKERKQEFEDMLEDNSRCESWARRYVRKQTEESMQLKEKSFFLYPKSYFVYRILHVNICPDIPFFFVPASYFLLLELNLN
;
A
#
# COMPACT_ATOMS: atom_id res chain seq x y z
N MET A 1 -53.52 8.40 7.08
CA MET A 1 -53.95 9.27 5.97
C MET A 1 -53.44 10.66 6.29
N GLU A 2 -52.22 10.96 5.89
CA GLU A 2 -51.67 12.31 5.97
C GLU A 2 -51.02 12.60 4.61
N SER A 3 -51.66 13.52 3.90
CA SER A 3 -51.30 13.98 2.56
C SER A 3 -50.28 15.10 2.68
N ILE A 4 -49.06 14.90 2.19
CA ILE A 4 -48.06 15.95 2.04
C ILE A 4 -48.05 16.38 0.58
N GLY A 5 -48.44 17.65 0.37
CA GLY A 5 -48.62 18.28 -0.93
C GLY A 5 -47.31 18.52 -1.68
N MET A 6 -47.39 18.36 -3.00
CA MET A 6 -46.37 18.78 -3.96
C MET A 6 -46.58 20.25 -4.31
N GLU A 7 -45.51 21.04 -4.22
CA GLU A 7 -45.43 22.41 -4.72
C GLU A 7 -44.50 22.48 -5.95
N PRO A 8 -44.89 23.15 -7.05
CA PRO A 8 -44.14 23.13 -8.30
C PRO A 8 -43.24 24.36 -8.52
N ARG A 9 -42.15 24.11 -9.27
CA ARG A 9 -41.42 24.96 -10.23
C ARG A 9 -41.26 26.46 -9.93
N GLN A 10 -39.99 26.89 -9.91
CA GLN A 10 -39.57 28.09 -10.62
C GLN A 10 -38.32 27.82 -11.47
N GLU A 11 -38.46 28.17 -12.74
CA GLU A 11 -37.52 28.08 -13.84
C GLU A 11 -37.46 29.49 -14.41
N GLU A 12 -36.36 30.23 -14.25
CA GLU A 12 -36.06 31.37 -15.12
C GLU A 12 -34.62 31.89 -14.97
N ASN A 13 -34.02 32.15 -16.15
CA ASN A 13 -33.12 33.25 -16.54
C ASN A 13 -31.81 33.47 -15.70
N GLU A 14 -30.67 33.82 -16.28
CA GLU A 14 -30.49 34.85 -17.29
C GLU A 14 -29.08 34.80 -17.90
N ARG A 15 -29.01 35.20 -19.17
CA ARG A 15 -27.80 35.41 -19.97
C ARG A 15 -26.90 36.48 -19.36
N THR A 16 -25.57 36.28 -19.38
CA THR A 16 -24.66 37.41 -19.64
C THR A 16 -23.53 37.02 -20.60
N SER A 17 -23.47 37.81 -21.65
CA SER A 17 -22.51 37.84 -22.74
C SER A 17 -21.27 38.65 -22.37
N LEU A 18 -20.06 38.13 -22.59
CA LEU A 18 -18.90 38.98 -22.88
C LEU A 18 -18.00 38.38 -23.97
N LYS A 19 -18.07 39.02 -25.14
CA LYS A 19 -17.12 38.95 -26.24
C LYS A 19 -15.71 39.28 -25.73
N ARG A 20 -14.70 38.47 -26.04
CA ARG A 20 -13.30 38.92 -26.03
C ARG A 20 -12.58 38.62 -27.35
N VAL A 21 -12.50 39.69 -28.12
CA VAL A 21 -11.46 40.16 -29.04
C VAL A 21 -10.48 39.12 -29.61
N ARG A 22 -10.59 39.02 -30.94
CA ARG A 22 -9.68 38.43 -31.92
C ARG A 22 -8.45 39.34 -32.10
N THR A 23 -7.23 38.80 -32.02
CA THR A 23 -6.02 39.47 -32.52
C THR A 23 -5.27 38.53 -33.48
N ARG A 24 -4.98 39.07 -34.67
CA ARG A 24 -4.33 38.42 -35.82
C ARG A 24 -2.80 38.43 -35.70
N ASN A 25 -2.20 37.32 -36.11
CA ASN A 25 -1.05 37.13 -37.01
C ASN A 25 0.15 38.12 -37.01
N SER A 26 1.33 37.56 -36.74
CA SER A 26 2.61 37.82 -37.44
C SER A 26 3.39 36.49 -37.36
N THR A 27 3.64 35.73 -38.43
CA THR A 27 4.48 35.92 -39.62
C THR A 27 5.89 36.41 -39.31
N THR A 28 6.75 35.49 -38.89
CA THR A 28 8.19 35.55 -39.21
C THR A 28 8.66 34.16 -39.62
N LYS A 29 9.11 34.09 -40.88
CA LYS A 29 9.80 32.97 -41.50
C LYS A 29 11.17 32.81 -40.85
N SER A 30 11.51 31.61 -40.42
CA SER A 30 12.89 31.12 -40.46
C SER A 30 12.87 29.63 -40.76
N LEU A 31 13.29 29.33 -41.98
CA LEU A 31 13.74 28.04 -42.44
C LEU A 31 15.01 27.69 -41.66
N ASP A 32 15.07 26.57 -40.95
CA ASP A 32 15.81 25.41 -41.43
C ASP A 32 15.66 24.16 -40.54
N LYS A 33 15.59 23.03 -41.24
CA LYS A 33 15.73 21.61 -40.90
C LYS A 33 16.18 21.21 -39.49
N ASP A 34 15.31 20.48 -38.79
CA ASP A 34 15.45 19.02 -38.60
C ASP A 34 14.19 18.46 -37.92
N GLU A 35 13.21 18.04 -38.73
CA GLU A 35 11.96 17.44 -38.25
C GLU A 35 12.17 16.01 -37.73
N LYS A 36 12.67 15.88 -36.49
CA LYS A 36 12.39 14.68 -35.68
C LYS A 36 10.90 14.72 -35.31
N LYS A 37 10.08 14.11 -36.17
CA LYS A 37 8.64 13.88 -36.03
C LYS A 37 8.35 13.16 -34.69
N LYS A 38 8.23 13.93 -33.60
CA LYS A 38 7.86 13.42 -32.28
C LYS A 38 6.49 12.78 -32.41
N ARG A 39 6.45 11.45 -32.49
CA ARG A 39 5.23 10.67 -32.42
C ARG A 39 4.50 11.10 -31.15
N LYS A 40 3.41 11.85 -31.30
CA LYS A 40 2.48 12.13 -30.21
C LYS A 40 1.97 10.77 -29.74
N THR A 41 2.56 10.24 -28.69
CA THR A 41 2.04 9.07 -27.98
C THR A 41 0.63 9.45 -27.57
N ARG A 42 -0.36 8.79 -28.19
CA ARG A 42 -1.76 8.91 -27.80
C ARG A 42 -1.81 8.46 -26.35
N LYS A 43 -1.88 9.40 -25.42
CA LYS A 43 -2.19 9.10 -24.03
C LYS A 43 -3.57 8.46 -24.07
N ARG A 44 -3.61 7.14 -23.85
CA ARG A 44 -4.87 6.43 -23.68
C ARG A 44 -5.42 6.96 -22.37
N ASP A 45 -6.51 7.70 -22.48
CA ASP A 45 -7.11 8.34 -21.34
C ASP A 45 -7.81 7.24 -20.52
N LEU A 46 -7.33 7.03 -19.29
CA LEU A 46 -7.90 6.04 -18.37
C LEU A 46 -9.23 6.52 -17.77
N SER A 47 -9.70 7.71 -18.17
CA SER A 47 -10.98 8.30 -17.82
C SER A 47 -12.20 7.44 -18.19
N LEU A 48 -12.02 6.42 -19.04
CA LEU A 48 -13.07 5.46 -19.40
C LEU A 48 -13.19 4.29 -18.40
N LEU A 49 -12.18 4.03 -17.56
CA LEU A 49 -12.23 2.95 -16.55
C LEU A 49 -13.40 3.12 -15.58
N PRO A 50 -13.65 4.31 -14.99
CA PRO A 50 -14.78 4.51 -14.08
C PRO A 50 -16.16 4.31 -14.72
N MET A 51 -16.25 4.36 -16.06
CA MET A 51 -17.51 4.12 -16.78
C MET A 51 -17.78 2.64 -17.05
N MET A 52 -16.81 1.77 -16.75
CA MET A 52 -17.01 0.33 -16.86
C MET A 52 -17.91 -0.18 -15.72
N PRO A 53 -18.72 -1.23 -15.97
CA PRO A 53 -19.45 -1.92 -14.91
C PRO A 53 -18.50 -2.39 -13.79
N LEU A 54 -18.96 -2.29 -12.55
CA LEU A 54 -18.19 -2.60 -11.35
C LEU A 54 -17.60 -4.03 -11.37
N ASP A 55 -18.33 -5.01 -11.90
CA ASP A 55 -17.87 -6.41 -11.97
C ASP A 55 -16.59 -6.57 -12.81
N ILE A 56 -16.50 -5.82 -13.92
CA ILE A 56 -15.33 -5.87 -14.79
C ILE A 56 -14.15 -5.16 -14.12
N LEU A 57 -14.42 -4.03 -13.45
CA LEU A 57 -13.41 -3.34 -12.65
C LEU A 57 -12.84 -4.27 -11.57
N PHE A 58 -13.69 -5.00 -10.84
CA PHE A 58 -13.23 -5.94 -9.83
C PHE A 58 -12.49 -7.13 -10.39
N THR A 59 -12.92 -7.64 -11.55
CA THR A 59 -12.20 -8.71 -12.25
C THR A 59 -10.78 -8.24 -12.60
N ILE A 60 -10.63 -7.04 -13.17
CA ILE A 60 -9.31 -6.46 -13.45
C ILE A 60 -8.51 -6.26 -12.16
N CYS A 61 -9.12 -5.67 -11.13
CA CYS A 61 -8.48 -5.43 -9.84
C CYS A 61 -8.03 -6.71 -9.12
N SER A 62 -8.73 -7.82 -9.27
CA SER A 62 -8.34 -9.11 -8.67
C SER A 62 -7.09 -9.72 -9.28
N VAL A 63 -6.75 -9.36 -10.53
CA VAL A 63 -5.55 -9.85 -11.23
C VAL A 63 -4.34 -8.94 -10.96
N LEU A 64 -4.58 -7.70 -10.54
CA LEU A 64 -3.54 -6.72 -10.28
C LEU A 64 -2.83 -6.96 -8.95
N THR A 65 -1.54 -6.68 -8.91
CA THR A 65 -0.80 -6.72 -7.64
C THR A 65 -1.26 -5.57 -6.73
N PRO A 66 -1.15 -5.70 -5.40
CA PRO A 66 -1.46 -4.60 -4.49
C PRO A 66 -0.71 -3.29 -4.85
N ARG A 67 0.52 -3.42 -5.37
CA ARG A 67 1.31 -2.27 -5.82
C ARG A 67 0.69 -1.57 -7.02
N ASP A 68 0.17 -2.33 -7.98
CA ASP A 68 -0.47 -1.78 -9.16
C ASP A 68 -1.80 -1.14 -8.83
N LEU A 69 -2.55 -1.73 -7.89
CA LEU A 69 -3.81 -1.16 -7.39
C LEU A 69 -3.59 0.22 -6.75
N ILE A 70 -2.50 0.37 -5.98
CA ILE A 70 -2.07 1.67 -5.39
C ILE A 70 -1.66 2.68 -6.46
N ASN A 71 -0.95 2.22 -7.48
CA ASN A 71 -0.53 3.09 -8.57
C ASN A 71 -1.75 3.55 -9.36
N LEU A 72 -2.72 2.67 -9.62
CA LEU A 72 -3.97 2.98 -10.30
C LEU A 72 -4.83 3.98 -9.54
N SER A 73 -4.98 3.80 -8.22
CA SER A 73 -5.72 4.77 -7.40
C SER A 73 -5.05 6.14 -7.34
N ARG A 74 -3.76 6.27 -7.70
CA ARG A 74 -3.07 7.57 -7.83
C ARG A 74 -3.25 8.22 -9.19
N VAL A 75 -3.58 7.45 -10.22
CA VAL A 75 -3.67 7.95 -11.60
C VAL A 75 -5.00 8.67 -11.85
N ASP A 76 -6.09 8.21 -11.22
CA ASP A 76 -7.41 8.80 -11.38
C ASP A 76 -8.16 8.95 -10.04
N ARG A 77 -8.64 10.17 -9.77
CA ARG A 77 -9.40 10.51 -8.56
C ARG A 77 -10.75 9.78 -8.51
N ASN A 78 -11.40 9.61 -9.67
CA ASN A 78 -12.67 8.90 -9.74
C ASN A 78 -12.45 7.42 -9.44
N PHE A 79 -11.39 6.84 -10.01
CA PHE A 79 -11.00 5.47 -9.72
C PHE A 79 -10.61 5.25 -8.25
N CYS A 80 -9.87 6.19 -7.65
CA CYS A 80 -9.64 6.19 -6.20
C CYS A 80 -10.95 6.14 -5.43
N HIS A 81 -11.87 7.07 -5.72
CA HIS A 81 -13.13 7.16 -5.00
C HIS A 81 -13.93 5.86 -5.09
N THR A 82 -14.03 5.28 -6.29
CA THR A 82 -14.66 3.97 -6.53
C THR A 82 -13.97 2.86 -5.75
N LEU A 83 -12.63 2.81 -5.72
CA LEU A 83 -11.87 1.81 -4.97
C LEU A 83 -11.94 2.02 -3.45
N THR A 84 -12.20 3.22 -2.96
CA THR A 84 -12.33 3.51 -1.51
C THR A 84 -13.77 3.48 -1.02
N ALA A 85 -14.74 3.32 -1.92
CA ALA A 85 -16.15 3.31 -1.55
C ALA A 85 -16.49 2.09 -0.66
N HIS A 86 -17.42 2.29 0.27
CA HIS A 86 -17.75 1.26 1.27
C HIS A 86 -18.20 -0.07 0.64
N ASN A 87 -18.92 0.02 -0.48
CA ASN A 87 -19.41 -1.12 -1.26
C ASN A 87 -18.30 -1.95 -1.93
N VAL A 88 -17.05 -1.47 -1.96
CA VAL A 88 -15.92 -2.19 -2.56
C VAL A 88 -14.89 -2.65 -1.53
N SER A 89 -15.18 -2.48 -0.24
CA SER A 89 -14.31 -2.89 0.86
C SER A 89 -13.96 -4.38 0.83
N PHE A 90 -14.80 -5.23 0.21
CA PHE A 90 -14.55 -6.66 0.04
C PHE A 90 -13.32 -6.95 -0.83
N VAL A 91 -13.01 -6.09 -1.81
CA VAL A 91 -11.81 -6.22 -2.65
C VAL A 91 -10.56 -6.11 -1.78
N TRP A 92 -10.53 -5.10 -0.90
CA TRP A 92 -9.42 -4.91 0.04
C TRP A 92 -9.37 -5.99 1.12
N LYS A 93 -10.52 -6.51 1.57
CA LYS A 93 -10.55 -7.67 2.49
C LYS A 93 -9.92 -8.90 1.83
N ALA A 94 -10.25 -9.19 0.58
CA ALA A 94 -9.62 -10.29 -0.17
C ALA A 94 -8.09 -10.11 -0.26
N PHE A 95 -7.61 -8.88 -0.50
CA PHE A 95 -6.18 -8.56 -0.46
C PHE A 95 -5.56 -8.63 0.94
N SER A 96 -6.30 -8.31 1.99
CA SER A 96 -5.81 -8.35 3.38
C SER A 96 -5.64 -9.79 3.86
N CYS A 97 -6.50 -10.71 3.41
CA CYS A 97 -6.36 -12.15 3.68
C CYS A 97 -5.13 -12.78 3.01
N LEU A 98 -4.56 -12.17 1.97
CA LEU A 98 -3.32 -12.63 1.31
C LEU A 98 -2.04 -12.31 2.12
N GLY A 99 -2.16 -12.12 3.44
CA GLY A 99 -1.01 -11.94 4.35
C GLY A 99 -0.34 -10.56 4.26
N PHE A 100 -0.95 -9.61 3.57
CA PHE A 100 -0.49 -8.21 3.60
C PHE A 100 -1.10 -7.49 4.82
N GLN A 101 -0.53 -7.67 6.01
CA GLN A 101 -0.71 -6.69 7.11
C GLN A 101 -0.35 -5.26 6.65
N ARG A 102 0.47 -5.14 5.60
CA ARG A 102 0.79 -3.89 4.88
C ARG A 102 -0.34 -3.33 4.00
N ALA A 103 -1.40 -4.07 3.68
CA ALA A 103 -2.53 -3.53 2.90
C ALA A 103 -3.38 -2.54 3.73
N MET A 104 -3.49 -2.75 5.05
CA MET A 104 -4.04 -1.72 5.94
C MET A 104 -3.18 -0.46 5.93
N TYR A 105 -1.85 -0.58 5.96
CA TYR A 105 -0.94 0.57 5.83
C TYR A 105 -1.15 1.35 4.53
N VAL A 106 -1.50 0.67 3.44
CA VAL A 106 -1.76 1.30 2.15
C VAL A 106 -3.08 2.06 2.15
N MET A 107 -4.15 1.47 2.69
CA MET A 107 -5.44 2.16 2.87
C MET A 107 -5.27 3.39 3.79
N VAL A 108 -4.42 3.27 4.81
CA VAL A 108 -4.07 4.32 5.77
C VAL A 108 -3.23 5.42 5.14
N LEU A 109 -2.25 5.11 4.29
CA LEU A 109 -1.49 6.10 3.51
C LEU A 109 -2.38 6.80 2.47
N PHE A 110 -3.40 6.11 1.96
CA PHE A 110 -4.38 6.68 1.05
C PHE A 110 -5.29 7.70 1.74
N LEU A 111 -5.83 7.34 2.91
CA LEU A 111 -6.72 8.20 3.69
C LEU A 111 -5.97 9.39 4.33
N THR A 112 -4.76 9.18 4.86
CA THR A 112 -3.97 10.27 5.48
C THR A 112 -3.46 11.29 4.47
N ARG A 113 -3.16 10.89 3.22
CA ARG A 113 -2.71 11.84 2.18
C ARG A 113 -3.87 12.57 1.51
N SER A 114 -5.07 11.99 1.47
CA SER A 114 -6.31 12.68 1.06
C SER A 114 -6.75 13.75 2.05
N LEU A 115 -6.37 13.64 3.33
CA LEU A 115 -6.76 14.58 4.40
C LEU A 115 -5.65 15.59 4.76
N ASN A 116 -4.40 15.40 4.30
CA ASN A 116 -3.25 16.27 4.56
C ASN A 116 -3.17 17.54 3.69
N TRP A 117 -4.31 18.14 3.32
CA TRP A 117 -4.34 19.53 2.80
C TRP A 117 -4.39 20.57 3.94
N PHE A 118 -4.47 20.15 5.21
CA PHE A 118 -4.39 21.06 6.36
C PHE A 118 -3.03 20.93 7.09
N ALA A 119 -2.21 21.98 6.94
CA ALA A 119 -1.04 22.49 7.69
C ALA A 119 -0.02 21.54 8.39
N PRO A 120 1.30 21.85 8.32
CA PRO A 120 2.34 21.11 9.04
C PRO A 120 2.50 21.59 10.49
N ILE A 121 2.51 20.65 11.45
CA ILE A 121 2.90 20.90 12.85
C ILE A 121 4.38 20.53 13.02
N SER A 122 5.18 21.48 13.50
CA SER A 122 6.60 21.32 13.82
C SER A 122 6.84 21.20 15.33
N SER A 123 7.29 20.04 15.82
CA SER A 123 8.31 19.93 16.88
C SER A 123 8.66 18.46 17.16
N ALA A 124 9.92 18.23 17.49
CA ALA A 124 10.52 16.92 17.71
C ALA A 124 10.25 16.43 19.14
N THR A 125 9.29 15.53 19.32
CA THR A 125 9.31 14.46 20.36
C THR A 125 8.08 13.54 20.36
N GLN A 126 7.05 13.82 19.55
CA GLN A 126 5.88 12.94 19.46
C GLN A 126 5.44 12.84 18.01
N ARG A 127 5.51 11.63 17.42
CA ARG A 127 4.79 11.36 16.18
C ARG A 127 3.48 10.69 16.57
N ILE A 128 2.45 11.51 16.69
CA ILE A 128 1.07 11.05 16.85
C ILE A 128 0.58 10.71 15.45
N TYR A 129 0.23 9.45 15.23
CA TYR A 129 -0.43 9.04 13.99
C TYR A 129 -1.92 8.86 14.28
N LEU A 130 -2.76 9.59 13.54
CA LEU A 130 -4.21 9.39 13.52
C LEU A 130 -4.51 8.26 12.53
N TRP A 131 -4.95 7.12 13.05
CA TRP A 131 -5.29 5.93 12.30
C TRP A 131 -6.79 5.67 12.44
N ALA A 132 -7.61 6.04 11.44
CA ALA A 132 -9.05 5.74 11.41
C ALA A 132 -9.80 6.01 12.76
N GLY A 133 -9.57 7.18 13.38
CA GLY A 133 -10.19 7.54 14.66
C GLY A 133 -9.47 7.01 15.91
N SER A 134 -8.40 6.24 15.76
CA SER A 134 -7.54 5.74 16.84
C SER A 134 -6.18 6.45 16.85
N ILE A 135 -5.72 6.82 18.04
CA ILE A 135 -4.39 7.41 18.27
C ILE A 135 -3.38 6.27 18.42
N VAL A 136 -2.41 6.21 17.51
CA VAL A 136 -1.31 5.23 17.56
C VAL A 136 -0.03 5.94 18.02
N VAL A 137 0.64 5.38 19.04
CA VAL A 137 1.77 6.03 19.72
C VAL A 137 3.04 5.23 19.50
N ALA A 138 4.01 5.87 18.84
CA ALA A 138 5.39 5.37 18.78
C ALA A 138 6.10 5.67 20.10
N PHE A 139 6.91 4.74 20.61
CA PHE A 139 7.83 5.02 21.70
C PHE A 139 9.28 5.05 21.20
N ALA A 140 10.19 5.72 21.92
CA ALA A 140 11.62 5.84 21.62
C ALA A 140 12.45 5.41 22.86
N GLY A 141 13.02 4.19 22.95
CA GLY A 141 13.90 3.81 24.07
C GLY A 141 14.12 2.30 24.32
N THR A 142 15.09 1.97 25.18
CA THR A 142 15.45 0.60 25.61
C THR A 142 14.36 -0.02 26.51
N ALA A 143 14.46 -1.30 26.87
CA ALA A 143 13.47 -1.98 27.72
C ALA A 143 13.19 -1.24 29.04
N SER A 144 14.22 -0.65 29.67
CA SER A 144 14.08 0.19 30.87
C SER A 144 13.32 1.49 30.59
N SER A 145 13.45 2.05 29.38
CA SER A 145 12.66 3.20 28.95
C SER A 145 11.20 2.83 28.64
N ARG A 146 10.89 1.58 28.27
CA ARG A 146 9.51 1.16 27.95
C ARG A 146 8.58 1.33 29.15
N SER A 147 8.96 0.82 30.32
CA SER A 147 8.11 0.93 31.51
C SER A 147 7.96 2.39 31.95
N TYR A 148 9.04 3.18 31.89
CA TYR A 148 9.01 4.60 32.24
C TYR A 148 8.07 5.41 31.33
N PHE A 149 8.12 5.21 30.01
CA PHE A 149 7.28 5.96 29.07
C PHE A 149 5.82 5.54 29.13
N VAL A 150 5.53 4.24 29.31
CA VAL A 150 4.16 3.78 29.52
C VAL A 150 3.62 4.32 30.83
N ALA A 151 4.36 4.21 31.93
CA ALA A 151 3.95 4.78 33.22
C ALA A 151 3.73 6.29 33.14
N LYS A 152 4.53 7.01 32.34
CA LYS A 152 4.36 8.45 32.11
C LYS A 152 3.12 8.78 31.29
N LYS A 153 2.82 8.01 30.24
CA LYS A 153 1.68 8.27 29.35
C LYS A 153 0.36 7.74 29.91
N PHE A 154 0.44 6.69 30.70
CA PHE A 154 -0.66 6.02 31.34
C PHE A 154 -0.32 5.73 32.80
N PRO A 155 -0.36 6.77 33.66
CA PRO A 155 -0.11 6.60 35.08
C PRO A 155 -1.12 5.63 35.68
N GLY A 156 -0.63 4.65 36.45
CA GLY A 156 -1.46 3.62 37.08
C GLY A 156 -1.76 2.40 36.21
N ILE A 157 -1.17 2.29 35.00
CA ILE A 157 -1.20 1.04 34.23
C ILE A 157 -0.14 0.10 34.76
N ASP A 158 -0.59 -1.08 35.21
CA ASP A 158 0.30 -2.20 35.47
C ASP A 158 1.03 -2.58 34.18
N ALA A 159 2.36 -2.70 34.25
CA ALA A 159 3.18 -3.14 33.13
C ALA A 159 2.71 -4.49 32.56
N ALA A 160 2.10 -5.35 33.38
CA ALA A 160 1.52 -6.61 32.94
C ALA A 160 0.42 -6.45 31.87
N ILE A 161 -0.26 -5.29 31.82
CA ILE A 161 -1.27 -4.98 30.78
C ILE A 161 -0.65 -4.88 29.40
N LEU A 162 0.60 -4.42 29.31
CA LEU A 162 1.29 -4.30 28.02
C LEU A 162 1.56 -5.66 27.36
N ASP A 163 1.76 -6.70 28.16
CA ASP A 163 1.96 -8.07 27.66
C ASP A 163 0.67 -8.68 27.09
N MET A 164 -0.49 -8.06 27.36
CA MET A 164 -1.82 -8.50 26.90
C MET A 164 -2.32 -7.75 25.66
N VAL A 165 -1.55 -6.79 25.16
CA VAL A 165 -1.95 -5.92 24.05
C VAL A 165 -1.15 -6.25 22.80
N PRO A 166 -1.81 -6.41 21.63
CA PRO A 166 -1.12 -6.59 20.38
C PRO A 166 -0.13 -5.47 20.12
N VAL A 167 1.10 -5.84 19.80
CA VAL A 167 2.16 -4.90 19.47
C VAL A 167 2.38 -4.88 17.97
N THR A 168 2.42 -3.67 17.39
CA THR A 168 2.77 -3.51 15.98
C THR A 168 4.17 -2.91 15.84
N TYR A 169 5.00 -3.54 15.01
CA TYR A 169 6.33 -3.07 14.67
C TYR A 169 6.34 -2.55 13.23
N PRO A 170 6.39 -1.23 12.97
CA PRO A 170 6.35 -0.70 11.61
C PRO A 170 7.64 -0.99 10.82
N SER A 171 8.76 -1.24 11.48
CA SER A 171 10.01 -1.66 10.84
C SER A 171 10.96 -2.35 11.83
N TYR A 172 11.90 -3.14 11.29
CA TYR A 172 13.07 -3.61 12.06
C TYR A 172 13.79 -2.41 12.70
N GLY A 173 14.07 -2.50 14.00
CA GLY A 173 14.70 -1.44 14.78
C GLY A 173 13.80 -0.27 15.19
N SER A 174 12.55 -0.23 14.71
CA SER A 174 11.54 0.66 15.29
C SER A 174 10.98 0.06 16.57
N LEU A 175 10.43 0.92 17.40
CA LEU A 175 9.91 0.55 18.68
C LEU A 175 8.44 0.13 18.60
N PRO A 176 8.01 -0.70 19.56
CA PRO A 176 6.67 -1.22 19.58
C PRO A 176 5.64 -0.09 19.68
N TYR A 177 4.59 -0.22 18.87
CA TYR A 177 3.41 0.64 18.95
C TYR A 177 2.31 -0.16 19.66
N TYR A 178 1.67 0.50 20.61
CA TYR A 178 0.55 -0.07 21.33
C TYR A 178 -0.75 0.60 20.88
N TRP A 179 -1.80 -0.21 20.82
CA TRP A 179 -3.15 0.25 20.49
C TRP A 179 -3.80 0.80 21.76
N ILE A 180 -3.93 2.13 21.85
CA ILE A 180 -4.53 2.80 23.02
C ILE A 180 -5.93 2.25 23.35
N PRO A 181 -6.84 2.06 22.37
CA PRO A 181 -8.18 1.55 22.68
C PRO A 181 -8.14 0.17 23.34
N ALA A 182 -7.24 -0.72 22.92
CA ALA A 182 -7.09 -2.05 23.51
C ALA A 182 -6.56 -1.98 24.96
N ILE A 183 -5.62 -1.07 25.24
CA ILE A 183 -5.16 -0.81 26.61
C ILE A 183 -6.33 -0.35 27.48
N GLN A 184 -7.11 0.63 27.01
CA GLN A 184 -8.25 1.18 27.75
C GLN A 184 -9.34 0.13 27.99
N GLU A 185 -9.62 -0.72 27.01
CA GLU A 185 -10.57 -1.82 27.12
C GLU A 185 -10.16 -2.83 28.21
N ILE A 186 -8.89 -3.25 28.20
CA ILE A 186 -8.37 -4.19 29.20
C ILE A 186 -8.42 -3.57 30.60
N GLN A 187 -8.02 -2.30 30.73
CA GLN A 187 -8.10 -1.57 32.00
C GLN A 187 -9.53 -1.49 32.52
N GLU A 188 -10.48 -1.14 31.65
CA GLU A 188 -11.88 -1.02 32.03
C GLU A 188 -12.45 -2.37 32.47
N LYS A 189 -12.09 -3.45 31.78
CA LYS A 189 -12.51 -4.79 32.16
C LYS A 189 -11.94 -5.23 33.52
N ILE A 190 -10.67 -4.93 33.80
CA ILE A 190 -10.05 -5.19 35.12
C ILE A 190 -10.78 -4.39 36.21
N ARG A 191 -10.98 -3.08 36.01
CA ARG A 191 -11.72 -2.23 36.97
C ARG A 191 -13.13 -2.75 37.24
N ASN A 192 -13.82 -3.20 36.20
CA ASN A 192 -15.16 -3.76 36.34
C ASN A 192 -15.19 -5.06 37.15
N ILE A 193 -14.17 -5.93 37.01
CA ILE A 193 -14.05 -7.15 37.82
C ILE A 193 -13.80 -6.80 39.29
N GLU A 194 -12.87 -5.87 39.55
CA GLU A 194 -12.52 -5.41 40.90
C GLU A 194 -13.70 -4.71 41.59
N ALA A 195 -14.44 -3.87 40.87
CA ALA A 195 -15.59 -3.14 41.37
C ALA A 195 -16.75 -4.04 41.81
N THR A 196 -16.79 -5.31 41.38
CA THR A 196 -17.84 -6.24 41.84
C THR A 196 -17.77 -6.53 43.33
N GLY A 197 -16.62 -6.30 43.99
CA GLY A 197 -16.46 -6.48 45.44
C GLY A 197 -16.67 -7.91 45.95
N LYS A 198 -16.78 -8.89 45.04
CA LYS A 198 -17.03 -10.29 45.41
C LYS A 198 -15.75 -10.93 45.94
N PRO A 199 -15.82 -11.77 46.98
CA PRO A 199 -14.69 -12.62 47.34
C PRO A 199 -14.29 -13.46 46.11
N GLY A 200 -13.00 -13.42 45.75
CA GLY A 200 -12.47 -14.01 44.51
C GLY A 200 -12.33 -13.05 43.32
N ALA A 201 -12.53 -11.74 43.48
CA ALA A 201 -12.27 -10.77 42.41
C ALA A 201 -10.82 -10.83 41.88
N SER A 202 -9.84 -11.00 42.77
CA SER A 202 -8.43 -11.17 42.39
C SER A 202 -8.20 -12.40 41.49
N ASP A 203 -8.82 -13.54 41.82
CA ASP A 203 -8.69 -14.76 41.03
C ASP A 203 -9.28 -14.58 39.63
N ARG A 204 -10.41 -13.87 39.53
CA ARG A 204 -11.04 -13.53 38.25
C ARG A 204 -10.20 -12.58 37.40
N VAL A 205 -9.52 -11.61 38.00
CA VAL A 205 -8.56 -10.75 37.29
C VAL A 205 -7.40 -11.60 36.77
N ALA A 206 -6.86 -12.50 37.59
CA ALA A 206 -5.78 -13.40 37.17
C ALA A 206 -6.22 -14.33 36.02
N GLU A 207 -7.42 -14.89 36.09
CA GLU A 207 -8.02 -15.72 35.05
C GLU A 207 -8.19 -14.94 33.74
N PHE A 208 -8.78 -13.74 33.80
CA PHE A 208 -8.91 -12.85 32.64
C PHE A 208 -7.56 -12.50 32.02
N CYS A 209 -6.55 -12.17 32.83
CA CYS A 209 -5.21 -11.87 32.36
C CYS A 209 -4.58 -13.09 31.66
N LYS A 210 -4.80 -14.29 32.18
CA LYS A 210 -4.32 -15.54 31.58
C LYS A 210 -4.99 -15.81 30.22
N GLU A 211 -6.32 -15.70 30.15
CA GLU A 211 -7.08 -15.86 28.90
C GLU A 211 -6.59 -14.88 27.82
N ARG A 212 -6.43 -13.61 28.17
CA ARG A 212 -5.96 -12.59 27.22
C ARG A 212 -4.54 -12.82 26.73
N LYS A 213 -3.65 -13.32 27.59
CA LYS A 213 -2.30 -13.72 27.18
C LYS A 213 -2.35 -14.88 26.19
N GLN A 214 -3.17 -15.90 26.46
CA GLN A 214 -3.35 -17.03 25.55
C GLN A 214 -3.89 -16.58 24.19
N GLU A 215 -4.94 -15.74 24.16
CA GLU A 215 -5.48 -15.20 22.91
C GLU A 215 -4.43 -14.43 22.10
N PHE A 216 -3.54 -13.69 22.78
CA PHE A 216 -2.47 -12.98 22.12
C PHE A 216 -1.38 -13.93 21.58
N GLU A 217 -1.02 -14.97 22.33
CA GLU A 217 -0.08 -16.01 21.87
C GLU A 217 -0.62 -16.76 20.64
N ASP A 218 -1.90 -17.14 20.65
CA ASP A 218 -2.57 -17.80 19.52
C ASP A 218 -2.55 -16.89 18.27
N MET A 219 -2.82 -15.59 18.45
CA MET A 219 -2.73 -14.60 17.37
C MET A 219 -1.30 -14.48 16.80
N LEU A 220 -0.28 -14.54 17.65
CA LEU A 220 1.12 -14.53 17.21
C LEU A 220 1.49 -15.81 16.44
N GLU A 221 0.98 -16.96 16.88
CA GLU A 221 1.17 -18.23 16.16
C GLU A 221 0.54 -18.16 14.76
N ASP A 222 -0.69 -17.69 14.66
CA ASP A 222 -1.37 -17.51 13.37
C ASP A 222 -0.64 -16.52 12.46
N ASN A 223 -0.16 -15.40 13.01
CA ASN A 223 0.66 -14.47 12.24
C ASN A 223 1.94 -15.14 11.69
N SER A 224 2.61 -15.96 12.50
CA SER A 224 3.78 -16.74 12.07
C SER A 224 3.45 -17.76 10.97
N ARG A 225 2.28 -18.41 11.05
CA ARG A 225 1.77 -19.31 10.00
C ARG A 225 1.52 -18.54 8.70
N CYS A 226 0.89 -17.37 8.76
CA CYS A 226 0.66 -16.49 7.62
C CYS A 226 1.97 -16.03 6.97
N GLU A 227 2.96 -15.60 7.76
CA GLU A 227 4.27 -15.22 7.23
C GLU A 227 4.97 -16.40 6.53
N SER A 228 4.92 -17.58 7.15
CA SER A 228 5.52 -18.80 6.61
C SER A 228 4.85 -19.23 5.30
N TRP A 229 3.54 -19.08 5.21
CA TRP A 229 2.77 -19.30 4.00
C TRP A 229 3.17 -18.30 2.91
N ALA A 230 3.23 -17.00 3.22
CA ALA A 230 3.60 -15.96 2.27
C ALA A 230 5.02 -16.18 1.69
N ARG A 231 5.97 -16.57 2.55
CA ARG A 231 7.33 -16.95 2.11
C ARG A 231 7.34 -18.18 1.21
N ARG A 232 6.54 -19.20 1.49
CA ARG A 232 6.39 -20.38 0.63
C ARG A 232 5.77 -20.01 -0.71
N TYR A 233 4.74 -19.17 -0.71
CA TYR A 233 4.06 -18.71 -1.90
C TYR A 233 5.01 -17.95 -2.85
N VAL A 234 5.77 -16.98 -2.33
CA VAL A 234 6.75 -16.21 -3.14
C VAL A 234 7.83 -17.10 -3.73
N ARG A 235 8.34 -18.08 -2.97
CA ARG A 235 9.30 -19.07 -3.47
C ARG A 235 8.73 -19.90 -4.61
N LYS A 236 7.54 -20.47 -4.41
CA LYS A 236 6.83 -21.24 -5.44
C LYS A 236 6.62 -20.44 -6.73
N GLN A 237 6.16 -19.18 -6.61
CA GLN A 237 5.99 -18.29 -7.76
C GLN A 237 7.32 -18.02 -8.49
N THR A 238 8.42 -17.90 -7.74
CA THR A 238 9.75 -17.69 -8.31
C THR A 238 10.23 -18.94 -9.06
N GLU A 239 10.05 -20.13 -8.48
CA GLU A 239 10.39 -21.41 -9.10
C GLU A 239 9.57 -21.67 -10.38
N GLU A 240 8.26 -21.46 -10.33
CA GLU A 240 7.37 -21.58 -11.50
C GLU A 240 7.80 -20.61 -12.62
N SER A 241 8.16 -19.37 -12.27
CA SER A 241 8.68 -18.39 -13.24
C SER A 241 10.02 -18.82 -13.85
N MET A 242 10.92 -19.41 -13.06
CA MET A 242 12.20 -19.95 -13.56
C MET A 242 11.97 -21.13 -14.50
N GLN A 243 11.10 -22.07 -14.13
CA GLN A 243 10.76 -23.22 -14.98
C GLN A 243 10.14 -22.79 -16.31
N LEU A 244 9.28 -21.76 -16.31
CA LEU A 244 8.72 -21.21 -17.55
C LEU A 244 9.80 -20.60 -18.45
N LYS A 245 10.77 -19.88 -17.87
CA LYS A 245 11.91 -19.31 -18.62
C LYS A 245 12.79 -20.41 -19.21
N GLU A 246 13.09 -21.45 -18.44
CA GLU A 246 13.86 -22.60 -18.89
C GLU A 246 13.16 -23.31 -20.06
N LYS A 247 11.87 -23.64 -19.91
CA LYS A 247 11.06 -24.22 -21.01
C LYS A 247 11.03 -23.32 -22.25
N SER A 248 10.93 -22.00 -22.07
CA SER A 248 10.95 -21.05 -23.20
C SER A 248 12.28 -21.03 -23.93
N PHE A 249 13.39 -21.26 -23.22
CA PHE A 249 14.73 -21.34 -23.80
C PHE A 249 14.88 -22.58 -24.69
N PHE A 250 14.32 -23.72 -24.27
CA PHE A 250 14.33 -24.96 -25.05
C PHE A 250 13.45 -24.93 -26.30
N LEU A 251 12.38 -24.12 -26.31
CA LEU A 251 11.46 -24.02 -27.45
C LEU A 251 11.98 -23.14 -28.60
N TYR A 252 12.93 -22.23 -28.34
CA TYR A 252 13.47 -21.32 -29.36
C TYR A 252 15.01 -21.27 -29.43
N PRO A 253 15.72 -22.41 -29.58
CA PRO A 253 17.17 -22.42 -29.52
C PRO A 253 17.87 -21.74 -30.72
N LYS A 254 17.21 -21.64 -31.89
CA LYS A 254 17.88 -21.28 -33.16
C LYS A 254 17.74 -19.83 -33.61
N SER A 255 16.80 -19.05 -33.08
CA SER A 255 16.57 -17.65 -33.53
C SER A 255 17.33 -16.60 -32.72
N TYR A 256 17.71 -16.89 -31.47
CA TYR A 256 18.42 -15.92 -30.62
C TYR A 256 19.93 -15.85 -30.87
N PHE A 257 20.55 -16.89 -31.42
CA PHE A 257 21.99 -16.89 -31.73
C PHE A 257 22.32 -15.95 -32.90
N VAL A 258 21.42 -15.81 -33.87
CA VAL A 258 21.61 -14.95 -35.05
C VAL A 258 21.53 -13.45 -34.68
N TYR A 259 20.66 -13.07 -33.75
CA TYR A 259 20.52 -11.67 -33.32
C TYR A 259 21.70 -11.17 -32.47
N ARG A 260 22.38 -12.06 -31.72
CA ARG A 260 23.53 -11.65 -30.90
C ARG A 260 24.81 -11.45 -31.73
N ILE A 261 24.95 -12.17 -32.84
CA ILE A 261 26.07 -12.00 -33.78
C ILE A 261 25.87 -10.75 -34.67
N LEU A 262 24.63 -10.44 -35.07
CA LEU A 262 24.36 -9.26 -35.91
C LEU A 262 24.49 -7.93 -35.16
N HIS A 263 24.33 -7.89 -33.83
CA HIS A 263 24.47 -6.65 -33.06
C HIS A 263 25.92 -6.27 -32.70
N VAL A 264 26.89 -7.16 -32.92
CA VAL A 264 28.31 -6.88 -32.69
C VAL A 264 28.97 -6.20 -33.91
N ASN A 265 28.35 -6.25 -35.08
CA ASN A 265 28.93 -5.72 -36.34
C ASN A 265 28.35 -4.38 -36.81
N ILE A 266 27.57 -3.67 -35.99
CA ILE A 266 26.97 -2.38 -36.38
C ILE A 266 27.32 -1.30 -35.34
N CYS A 267 28.62 -1.00 -35.20
CA CYS A 267 29.13 0.29 -34.71
C CYS A 267 30.65 0.36 -34.92
N PRO A 268 31.14 0.95 -36.03
CA PRO A 268 32.59 1.02 -36.29
C PRO A 268 33.36 2.07 -35.44
N ASP A 269 32.71 2.94 -34.65
CA ASP A 269 33.38 4.12 -34.08
C ASP A 269 33.33 4.27 -32.54
N ILE A 270 33.22 3.18 -31.77
CA ILE A 270 33.37 3.25 -30.30
C ILE A 270 34.75 2.72 -29.89
N PRO A 271 35.63 3.54 -29.29
CA PRO A 271 36.94 3.07 -28.85
C PRO A 271 36.79 2.01 -27.74
N PHE A 272 37.38 0.85 -28.01
CA PHE A 272 37.47 -0.32 -27.14
C PHE A 272 38.09 0.06 -25.78
N PHE A 273 37.25 0.19 -24.75
CA PHE A 273 37.71 0.08 -23.37
C PHE A 273 37.49 -1.35 -22.88
N PHE A 274 38.61 -2.07 -22.73
CA PHE A 274 38.86 -3.20 -21.83
C PHE A 274 37.67 -4.14 -21.56
N VAL A 275 37.49 -5.15 -22.43
CA VAL A 275 36.83 -6.40 -22.04
C VAL A 275 37.93 -7.36 -21.60
N PRO A 276 37.90 -7.88 -20.36
CA PRO A 276 38.92 -8.81 -19.88
C PRO A 276 38.94 -10.11 -20.69
N ALA A 277 40.15 -10.57 -21.02
CA ALA A 277 40.44 -11.70 -21.92
C ALA A 277 39.88 -13.07 -21.48
N SER A 278 39.25 -13.18 -20.30
CA SER A 278 38.71 -14.44 -19.77
C SER A 278 37.44 -14.92 -20.48
N TYR A 279 36.80 -14.11 -21.33
CA TYR A 279 35.60 -14.51 -22.07
C TYR A 279 35.87 -15.10 -23.47
N PHE A 280 37.11 -15.05 -23.97
CA PHE A 280 37.41 -15.52 -25.33
C PHE A 280 37.64 -17.04 -25.45
N LEU A 281 37.94 -17.74 -24.35
CA LEU A 281 38.26 -19.18 -24.38
C LEU A 281 37.05 -20.13 -24.38
N LEU A 282 35.81 -19.63 -24.21
CA LEU A 282 34.60 -20.48 -24.20
C LEU A 282 33.89 -20.55 -25.56
N LEU A 283 34.31 -19.78 -26.56
CA LEU A 283 33.69 -19.78 -27.89
C LEU A 283 34.37 -20.70 -28.91
N GLU A 284 35.62 -21.13 -28.68
CA GLU A 284 36.33 -22.05 -29.60
C GLU A 284 36.05 -23.54 -29.37
N LEU A 285 35.44 -23.94 -28.25
CA LEU A 285 35.21 -25.36 -27.93
C LEU A 285 33.89 -25.95 -28.46
N ASN A 286 33.09 -25.20 -29.22
CA ASN A 286 31.80 -25.67 -29.75
C ASN A 286 31.68 -25.64 -31.28
N LEU A 287 32.81 -25.54 -32.00
CA LEU A 287 32.84 -25.51 -33.47
C LEU A 287 33.68 -26.61 -34.13
N ASN A 288 33.95 -27.72 -33.42
CA ASN A 288 34.41 -28.98 -34.02
C ASN A 288 33.51 -30.13 -33.57
#